data_AF-A0A1B6HIS3-F1
#
_entry.id   AF-A0A1B6HIS3-F1
#
_cell.length_a   1.000
_cell.length_b   1.000
_cell.length_c   1.000
_cell.angle_alpha   90.00
_cell.angle_beta   90.00
_cell.angle_gamma   90.00
#
_symmetry.space_group_name_H-M   'P 1'
#
loop_
_entity.id
_entity.type
_entity.pdbx_description
1 polymer ?
#
loop_
_entity_poly.entity_id
_entity_poly.type
_entity_poly.pdbx_seq_one_letter_code
_entity_poly.pdbx_strand_id
1 'polypeptide(L)'
;MSFRRVSKELEARVIRWFAYTWANKQAIDEDRVLAALPDKLKAEIAIHVHLDTLKQVRIFQDCEPGLLEELVLKLRLQVFSPGDYICRKGDIGKEMYIVKRGRLSVVADDESTVLATLSAGAVFGEVSVLEIPGNKTGN
;
A
#
# COMPACT_ATOMS: atom_id res chain seq x y z
N MET A 1 27.36 0.48 -5.63
CA MET A 1 26.42 0.35 -6.78
C MET A 1 27.08 0.62 -8.14
N SER A 2 28.41 0.60 -8.25
CA SER A 2 29.13 0.88 -9.50
C SER A 2 29.20 -0.30 -10.49
N PHE A 3 28.70 -1.48 -10.10
CA PHE A 3 28.87 -2.73 -10.86
C PHE A 3 27.76 -3.00 -11.90
N ARG A 4 26.70 -2.15 -11.98
CA ARG A 4 25.54 -2.40 -12.85
C ARG A 4 25.11 -1.24 -13.77
N ARG A 5 25.94 -0.20 -13.96
CA ARG A 5 25.60 0.99 -14.78
C ARG A 5 24.21 1.56 -14.45
N VAL A 6 23.88 1.66 -13.15
CA VAL A 6 22.65 2.30 -12.69
C VAL A 6 22.75 3.80 -12.95
N SER A 7 21.69 4.43 -13.46
CA SER A 7 21.71 5.89 -13.68
C SER A 7 21.86 6.63 -12.35
N LYS A 8 22.54 7.79 -12.36
CA LYS A 8 22.69 8.62 -11.16
C LYS A 8 21.34 9.02 -10.55
N GLU A 9 20.32 9.16 -11.38
CA GLU A 9 18.95 9.45 -10.94
C GLU A 9 18.35 8.28 -10.16
N LEU A 10 18.48 7.05 -10.66
CA LEU A 10 17.97 5.87 -9.98
C LEU A 10 18.74 5.60 -8.68
N GLU A 11 20.07 5.79 -8.68
CA GLU A 11 20.88 5.72 -7.46
C GLU A 11 20.41 6.75 -6.42
N ALA A 12 20.18 8.00 -6.83
CA ALA A 12 19.66 9.04 -5.94
C ALA A 12 18.25 8.71 -5.42
N ARG A 13 17.36 8.14 -6.24
CA ARG A 13 16.04 7.67 -5.81
C ARG A 13 16.15 6.57 -4.75
N VAL A 14 17.00 5.58 -4.97
CA VAL A 14 17.21 4.48 -4.00
C VAL A 14 17.76 5.02 -2.67
N ILE A 15 18.74 5.94 -2.72
CA ILE A 15 19.29 6.57 -1.51
C ILE A 15 18.20 7.36 -0.76
N ARG A 16 17.36 8.13 -1.47
CA ARG A 16 16.24 8.86 -0.87
C ARG A 16 15.24 7.92 -0.20
N TRP A 17 14.89 6.82 -0.86
CA TRP A 17 14.00 5.80 -0.31
C TRP A 17 14.59 5.20 0.97
N PHE A 18 15.85 4.78 0.97
CA PHE A 18 16.51 4.25 2.17
C PHE A 18 16.55 5.28 3.31
N ALA A 19 16.89 6.54 3.02
CA ALA A 19 16.91 7.61 4.01
C ALA A 19 15.52 7.86 4.62
N TYR A 20 14.47 7.89 3.78
CA TYR A 20 13.09 8.04 4.21
C TYR A 20 12.65 6.88 5.10
N THR A 21 12.92 5.64 4.69
CA THR A 21 12.55 4.43 5.41
C THR A 21 13.30 4.30 6.74
N TRP A 22 14.60 4.66 6.76
CA TRP A 22 15.42 4.68 7.97
C TRP A 22 14.94 5.73 8.98
N ALA A 23 14.67 6.95 8.52
CA ALA A 23 14.15 8.03 9.37
C ALA A 23 12.77 7.71 9.96
N ASN A 24 11.94 6.97 9.23
CA ASN A 24 10.59 6.59 9.65
C ASN A 24 10.50 5.30 10.47
N LYS A 25 11.63 4.67 10.83
CA LYS A 25 11.72 3.43 11.65
C LYS A 25 10.88 2.25 11.15
N GLN A 26 10.44 2.25 9.89
CA GLN A 26 9.34 1.40 9.45
C GLN A 26 9.74 0.07 8.80
N ALA A 27 11.04 -0.23 8.62
CA ALA A 27 11.43 -1.40 7.81
C ALA A 27 12.54 -2.31 8.35
N ILE A 28 13.03 -2.14 9.59
CA ILE A 28 14.28 -2.85 9.97
C ILE A 28 14.11 -3.81 11.17
N ASP A 29 12.97 -3.84 11.85
CA ASP A 29 12.77 -4.82 12.94
C ASP A 29 11.42 -5.56 12.96
N GLU A 30 10.35 -5.08 12.31
CA GLU A 30 9.07 -5.81 12.31
C GLU A 30 9.21 -7.17 11.63
N ASP A 31 9.79 -7.25 10.42
CA ASP A 31 9.96 -8.52 9.72
C ASP A 31 10.88 -9.50 10.47
N ARG A 32 11.93 -9.00 11.15
CA ARG A 32 12.87 -9.85 11.91
C ARG A 32 12.24 -10.38 13.19
N VAL A 33 11.53 -9.53 13.94
CA VAL A 33 10.82 -9.93 15.15
C VAL A 33 9.69 -10.89 14.80
N LEU A 34 8.90 -10.58 13.76
CA LEU A 34 7.85 -11.46 13.27
C LEU A 34 8.43 -12.80 12.81
N ALA A 35 9.54 -12.82 12.07
CA ALA A 35 10.16 -14.07 11.60
C ALA A 35 10.58 -15.03 12.73
N ALA A 36 10.93 -14.52 13.91
CA ALA A 36 11.31 -15.32 15.06
C ALA A 36 10.11 -15.91 15.83
N LEU A 37 8.89 -15.45 15.56
CA LEU A 37 7.69 -15.89 16.26
C LEU A 37 7.06 -17.13 15.60
N PRO A 38 6.42 -18.01 16.39
CA PRO A 38 5.48 -19.02 15.89
C PRO A 38 4.34 -18.41 15.08
N ASP A 39 3.83 -19.13 14.09
CA ASP A 39 2.83 -18.61 13.14
C ASP A 39 1.53 -18.17 13.81
N LYS A 40 1.14 -18.83 14.92
CA LYS A 40 -0.02 -18.41 15.72
C LYS A 40 0.17 -16.99 16.30
N LEU A 41 1.35 -16.69 16.83
CA LEU A 41 1.64 -15.37 17.41
C LEU A 41 1.79 -14.31 16.32
N LYS A 42 2.35 -14.65 15.15
CA LYS A 42 2.36 -13.75 13.99
C LYS A 42 0.94 -13.37 13.58
N ALA A 43 0.05 -14.35 13.49
CA ALA A 43 -1.34 -14.13 13.12
C ALA A 43 -2.08 -13.25 14.14
N GLU A 44 -1.92 -13.52 15.44
CA GLU A 44 -2.52 -12.71 16.50
C GLU A 44 -2.03 -11.25 16.46
N ILE A 45 -0.73 -11.02 16.26
CA ILE A 45 -0.17 -9.67 16.11
C ILE A 45 -0.71 -8.99 14.85
N ALA A 46 -0.71 -9.69 13.71
CA ALA A 46 -1.19 -9.13 12.45
C ALA A 46 -2.65 -8.68 12.60
N ILE A 47 -3.52 -9.54 13.15
CA ILE A 47 -4.93 -9.25 13.45
C ILE A 47 -5.01 -8.02 14.35
N HIS A 48 -4.30 -7.99 15.48
CA HIS A 48 -4.37 -6.87 16.40
C HIS A 48 -3.92 -5.53 15.78
N VAL A 49 -2.90 -5.54 14.93
CA VAL A 49 -2.32 -4.32 14.34
C VAL A 49 -3.14 -3.79 13.15
N HIS A 50 -3.71 -4.69 12.33
CA HIS A 50 -4.29 -4.31 11.05
C HIS A 50 -5.82 -4.40 10.99
N LEU A 51 -6.46 -5.15 11.89
CA LEU A 51 -7.92 -5.34 11.87
C LEU A 51 -8.67 -4.02 12.02
N ASP A 52 -8.21 -3.13 12.90
CA ASP A 52 -8.84 -1.82 13.08
C ASP A 52 -8.72 -0.96 11.82
N THR A 53 -7.59 -1.04 11.10
CA THR A 53 -7.44 -0.32 9.82
C THR A 53 -8.42 -0.84 8.78
N LEU A 54 -8.59 -2.17 8.67
CA LEU A 54 -9.56 -2.77 7.75
C LEU A 54 -11.01 -2.46 8.12
N LYS A 55 -11.36 -2.38 9.40
CA LYS A 55 -12.71 -2.01 9.85
C LYS A 55 -13.09 -0.56 9.49
N GLN A 56 -12.11 0.34 9.38
CA GLN A 56 -12.37 1.73 8.96
C GLN A 56 -12.57 1.86 7.45
N VAL A 57 -12.21 0.83 6.67
CA VAL A 57 -12.33 0.84 5.22
C VAL A 57 -13.78 0.56 4.82
N ARG A 58 -14.38 1.50 4.07
CA ARG A 58 -15.80 1.45 3.69
C ARG A 58 -16.22 0.16 2.99
N ILE A 59 -15.41 -0.35 2.07
CA ILE A 59 -15.74 -1.56 1.29
C ILE A 59 -15.75 -2.84 2.14
N PHE A 60 -15.24 -2.79 3.37
CA PHE A 60 -15.11 -3.93 4.28
C PHE A 60 -16.03 -3.84 5.51
N GLN A 61 -16.87 -2.81 5.62
CA GLN A 61 -17.72 -2.59 6.80
C GLN A 61 -18.75 -3.70 7.02
N ASP A 62 -19.24 -4.32 5.95
CA ASP A 62 -20.25 -5.37 5.99
C ASP A 62 -19.66 -6.79 5.84
N CYS A 63 -18.33 -6.92 5.90
CA CYS A 63 -17.67 -8.22 5.83
C CYS A 63 -17.74 -8.97 7.17
N GLU A 64 -17.88 -10.29 7.10
CA GLU A 64 -17.82 -11.13 8.30
C GLU A 64 -16.45 -11.01 8.99
N PRO A 65 -16.38 -11.05 10.33
CA PRO A 65 -15.13 -10.94 11.06
C PRO A 65 -14.05 -11.94 10.61
N GLY A 66 -14.45 -13.18 10.30
CA GLY A 66 -13.53 -14.21 9.80
C GLY A 66 -12.88 -13.85 8.46
N LEU A 67 -13.63 -13.23 7.54
CA LEU A 67 -13.08 -12.73 6.28
C LEU A 67 -12.09 -11.60 6.52
N LEU A 68 -12.38 -10.68 7.44
CA LEU A 68 -11.45 -9.60 7.80
C LEU A 68 -10.15 -10.15 8.37
N GLU A 69 -10.21 -11.16 9.24
CA GLU A 69 -9.03 -11.84 9.78
C GLU A 69 -8.20 -12.49 8.67
N GLU A 70 -8.83 -13.19 7.72
CA GLU A 70 -8.11 -13.76 6.57
C GLU A 70 -7.46 -12.70 5.67
N LEU A 71 -8.14 -11.57 5.47
CA LEU A 71 -7.60 -10.44 4.70
C LEU A 71 -6.39 -9.83 5.41
N VAL A 72 -6.43 -9.66 6.73
CA VAL A 72 -5.30 -9.18 7.53
C VAL A 72 -4.05 -10.01 7.26
N LEU A 73 -4.18 -11.33 7.27
CA LEU A 73 -3.05 -12.24 7.06
C LEU A 73 -2.42 -12.16 5.66
N LYS A 74 -3.16 -11.60 4.70
CA LYS A 74 -2.69 -11.41 3.31
C LYS A 74 -2.21 -9.99 3.02
N LEU A 75 -2.36 -9.05 3.96
CA LEU A 75 -1.88 -7.68 3.78
C LEU A 75 -0.35 -7.64 3.67
N ARG A 76 0.14 -6.79 2.76
CA ARG A 76 1.57 -6.50 2.61
C ARG A 76 1.80 -5.01 2.76
N LEU A 77 2.68 -4.63 3.68
CA LEU A 77 3.09 -3.25 3.83
C LEU A 77 3.96 -2.85 2.64
N GLN A 78 3.56 -1.80 1.92
CA GLN A 78 4.37 -1.17 0.87
C GLN A 78 4.63 0.29 1.24
N VAL A 79 5.87 0.74 1.07
CA VAL A 79 6.31 2.11 1.40
C VAL A 79 6.81 2.81 0.15
N PHE A 80 6.15 3.91 -0.20
CA PHE A 80 6.46 4.75 -1.34
C PHE A 80 7.08 6.07 -0.88
N SER A 81 8.05 6.59 -1.63
CA SER A 81 8.61 7.91 -1.36
C SER A 81 7.74 9.02 -1.97
N PRO A 82 7.80 10.25 -1.44
CA PRO A 82 7.15 11.38 -2.09
C PRO A 82 7.53 11.50 -3.57
N GLY A 83 6.52 11.56 -4.45
CA GLY A 83 6.68 11.64 -5.90
C GLY A 83 6.76 10.29 -6.64
N ASP A 84 6.74 9.15 -5.93
CA ASP A 84 6.61 7.85 -6.59
C ASP A 84 5.17 7.65 -7.10
N TYR A 85 5.04 7.11 -8.32
CA TYR A 85 3.77 6.65 -8.87
C TYR A 85 3.51 5.22 -8.40
N ILE A 86 2.32 4.97 -7.83
CA ILE A 86 1.92 3.63 -7.37
C ILE A 86 1.37 2.80 -8.54
N CYS A 87 0.50 3.41 -9.34
CA CYS A 87 -0.07 2.82 -10.54
C CYS A 87 -0.33 3.93 -11.58
N ARG A 88 -0.37 3.55 -12.85
CA ARG A 88 -0.66 4.44 -13.98
C ARG A 88 -1.86 3.95 -14.77
N LYS A 89 -2.51 4.86 -15.47
CA LYS A 89 -3.57 4.52 -16.43
C LYS A 89 -3.04 3.54 -17.47
N GLY A 90 -3.80 2.46 -17.69
CA GLY A 90 -3.43 1.37 -18.58
C GLY A 90 -2.61 0.25 -17.93
N ASP A 91 -2.17 0.39 -16.67
CA ASP A 91 -1.57 -0.71 -15.93
C ASP A 91 -2.62 -1.80 -15.66
N ILE A 92 -2.19 -3.06 -15.71
CA ILE A 92 -3.04 -4.19 -15.33
C ILE A 92 -3.20 -4.18 -13.82
N GLY A 93 -4.34 -3.69 -13.33
CA GLY A 93 -4.67 -3.70 -11.91
C GLY A 93 -4.85 -5.13 -11.40
N LYS A 94 -3.94 -5.58 -10.53
CA LYS A 94 -3.97 -6.91 -9.89
C LYS A 94 -4.07 -6.84 -8.37
N GLU A 95 -3.96 -5.63 -7.83
CA GLU A 95 -3.85 -5.37 -6.40
C GLU A 95 -4.78 -4.20 -6.06
N MET A 96 -5.30 -4.25 -4.84
CA MET A 96 -5.99 -3.13 -4.22
C MET A 96 -5.14 -2.59 -3.07
N TYR A 97 -5.25 -1.30 -2.81
CA TYR A 97 -4.41 -0.62 -1.83
C TYR A 97 -5.25 0.10 -0.79
N ILE A 98 -4.75 0.09 0.45
CA ILE A 98 -5.34 0.83 1.58
C ILE A 98 -4.30 1.83 2.05
N VAL A 99 -4.68 3.11 2.09
CA VAL A 99 -3.77 4.15 2.61
C VAL A 99 -3.71 4.04 4.13
N LYS A 100 -2.63 3.46 4.68
CA LYS A 100 -2.41 3.40 6.13
C LYS A 100 -1.92 4.74 6.69
N ARG A 101 -1.00 5.41 5.99
CA ARG A 101 -0.39 6.68 6.41
C ARG A 101 0.07 7.46 5.17
N GLY A 102 -0.07 8.78 5.22
CA GLY A 102 0.34 9.68 4.13
C GLY A 102 -0.84 10.21 3.33
N ARG A 103 -0.53 10.80 2.17
CA ARG A 103 -1.50 11.29 1.20
C ARG A 103 -1.05 10.92 -0.20
N LEU A 104 -2.01 10.61 -1.06
CA LEU A 104 -1.80 10.33 -2.47
C LEU A 104 -2.58 11.34 -3.29
N SER A 105 -1.98 11.78 -4.40
CA SER A 105 -2.66 12.62 -5.39
C SER A 105 -3.03 11.75 -6.58
N VAL A 106 -4.30 11.73 -6.95
CA VAL A 106 -4.75 11.21 -8.24
C VAL A 106 -4.56 12.33 -9.25
N VAL A 107 -3.68 12.13 -10.23
CA VAL A 107 -3.34 13.13 -11.25
C VAL A 107 -3.95 12.75 -12.59
N ALA A 108 -4.30 13.75 -13.40
CA ALA A 108 -4.75 13.54 -14.77
C ALA A 108 -3.60 13.10 -15.69
N ASP A 109 -3.93 12.76 -16.94
CA ASP A 109 -2.97 12.33 -17.96
C ASP A 109 -1.89 13.39 -18.28
N ASP A 110 -2.11 14.65 -17.88
CA ASP A 110 -1.15 15.76 -18.00
C ASP A 110 -0.10 15.81 -16.86
N GLU A 111 -0.17 14.87 -15.91
CA GLU A 111 0.68 14.76 -14.72
C GLU A 111 0.69 15.99 -13.79
N SER A 112 -0.13 17.01 -14.06
CA SER A 112 -0.10 18.30 -13.37
C SER A 112 -1.41 18.62 -12.66
N THR A 113 -2.54 18.20 -13.23
CA THR A 113 -3.87 18.44 -12.69
C THR A 113 -4.19 17.39 -11.63
N VAL A 114 -4.40 17.81 -10.38
CA VAL A 114 -4.83 16.92 -9.29
C VAL A 114 -6.35 16.76 -9.31
N LEU A 115 -6.82 15.54 -9.55
CA LEU A 115 -8.24 15.17 -9.62
C LEU A 115 -8.82 14.85 -8.24
N ALA A 116 -8.03 14.18 -7.39
CA ALA A 116 -8.44 13.82 -6.03
C ALA A 116 -7.23 13.68 -5.11
N THR A 117 -7.46 13.78 -3.80
CA THR A 117 -6.45 13.48 -2.77
C THR A 117 -6.97 12.37 -1.86
N LEU A 118 -6.26 11.25 -1.80
CA LEU A 118 -6.56 10.13 -0.91
C LEU A 118 -5.73 10.25 0.36
N SER A 119 -6.37 10.05 1.51
CA SER A 119 -5.75 10.10 2.84
C SER A 119 -5.94 8.77 3.58
N ALA A 120 -5.45 8.68 4.82
CA ALA A 120 -5.55 7.45 5.61
C ALA A 120 -6.99 6.91 5.66
N GLY A 121 -7.14 5.60 5.44
CA GLY A 121 -8.42 4.89 5.35
C GLY A 121 -9.05 4.86 3.95
N ALA A 122 -8.52 5.63 2.99
CA ALA A 122 -8.95 5.55 1.59
C ALA A 122 -8.49 4.24 0.94
N VAL A 123 -9.29 3.76 -0.01
CA VAL A 123 -9.00 2.59 -0.85
C VAL A 123 -8.95 3.02 -2.31
N PHE A 124 -8.06 2.40 -3.07
CA PHE A 124 -7.99 2.54 -4.51
C PHE A 124 -7.51 1.24 -5.16
N GLY A 125 -7.76 1.10 -6.47
CA GLY A 125 -7.44 -0.12 -7.23
C GLY A 125 -8.42 -1.27 -7.01
N GLU A 126 -9.45 -1.07 -6.19
CA GLU A 126 -10.47 -2.06 -5.87
C GLU A 126 -11.30 -2.47 -7.09
N VAL A 127 -11.52 -1.55 -8.04
CA VAL A 127 -12.30 -1.83 -9.27
C VAL A 127 -11.62 -2.87 -10.16
N SER A 128 -10.30 -2.98 -10.12
CA SER A 128 -9.58 -3.99 -10.90
C SER A 128 -9.57 -5.37 -10.24
N VAL A 129 -9.87 -5.46 -8.94
CA VAL A 129 -9.84 -6.69 -8.15
C VAL A 129 -11.23 -7.22 -7.84
N LEU A 130 -12.16 -6.31 -7.54
CA LEU A 130 -13.55 -6.56 -7.28
C LEU A 130 -14.29 -6.18 -8.56
N GLU A 131 -14.82 -7.15 -9.30
CA GLU A 131 -15.67 -6.91 -10.48
C GLU A 131 -16.99 -6.24 -10.03
N ILE A 132 -16.93 -4.98 -9.60
CA ILE A 132 -18.09 -4.24 -9.10
C ILE A 132 -18.93 -3.85 -10.33
N PRO A 133 -20.14 -4.43 -10.53
CA PRO A 133 -20.99 -4.04 -11.63
C PRO A 133 -21.49 -2.62 -11.39
N GLY A 134 -21.10 -1.68 -12.25
CA GLY A 134 -21.68 -0.33 -12.28
C GLY A 134 -20.76 0.84 -11.93
N ASN A 135 -19.46 0.63 -11.64
CA ASN A 135 -18.56 1.77 -11.50
C ASN A 135 -18.06 2.24 -12.88
N LYS A 136 -18.63 3.34 -13.39
CA LYS A 136 -18.29 3.98 -14.68
C LYS A 136 -17.13 4.96 -14.59
N THR A 137 -16.18 4.76 -13.69
CA THR A 137 -14.88 5.42 -13.80
C THR A 137 -13.95 4.50 -14.56
N GLY A 138 -14.00 4.60 -15.89
CA GLY A 138 -13.04 3.96 -16.76
C GLY A 138 -11.63 4.42 -16.42
N ASN A 139 -10.70 3.46 -16.39
CA ASN A 139 -9.28 3.74 -16.55
C ASN A 139 -9.06 4.48 -17.87
#